data_AF-A0A6A4H6A4-F1
#
_entry.id   AF-A0A6A4H6A4-F1
#
_cell.length_a   1.000
_cell.length_b   1.000
_cell.length_c   1.000
_cell.angle_alpha   90.00
_cell.angle_beta   90.00
_cell.angle_gamma   90.00
#
_symmetry.space_group_name_H-M   'P 1'
#
loop_
_entity.id
_entity.type
_entity.pdbx_description
1 polymer ?
#
loop_
_entity_poly.entity_id
_entity_poly.type
_entity_poly.pdbx_seq_one_letter_code
_entity_poly.pdbx_strand_id
1 'polypeptide(L)'
;MKKYKILGTLIDGLTNPLPYGENGDKEEVDPDFEKKGVALLRTYVIVCNGTLDQDQKDRIREWISKEKMKDSGGLAERWSMSGGELDELVQRVKS
;
A
#
# COMPACT_ATOMS: atom_id res chain seq x y z
N MET A 1 15.86 -3.84 -3.69
CA MET A 1 14.97 -3.22 -2.68
C MET A 1 15.73 -2.68 -1.47
N LYS A 2 16.37 -3.51 -0.63
CA LYS A 2 17.00 -3.04 0.63
C LYS A 2 18.16 -2.05 0.47
N LYS A 3 19.10 -2.32 -0.45
CA LYS A 3 20.29 -1.46 -0.69
C LYS A 3 19.92 0.01 -1.00
N TYR A 4 18.82 0.22 -1.71
CA TYR A 4 18.38 1.54 -2.16
C TYR A 4 17.13 2.04 -1.42
N LYS A 5 16.72 1.35 -0.33
CA LYS A 5 15.55 1.68 0.48
C LYS A 5 14.20 1.84 -0.26
N ILE A 6 14.13 1.39 -1.52
CA ILE A 6 12.96 1.55 -2.41
C ILE A 6 11.66 1.07 -1.74
N LEU A 7 11.71 -0.08 -1.06
CA LEU A 7 10.53 -0.63 -0.38
C LEU A 7 10.09 0.22 0.80
N GLY A 8 11.03 0.73 1.60
CA GLY A 8 10.72 1.63 2.71
C GLY A 8 10.09 2.92 2.19
N THR A 9 10.69 3.54 1.17
CA THR A 9 10.16 4.75 0.53
C THR A 9 8.78 4.54 -0.09
N LEU A 10 8.53 3.38 -0.69
CA LEU A 10 7.21 3.04 -1.20
C LEU A 10 6.16 2.96 -0.07
N ILE A 11 6.50 2.29 1.04
CA ILE A 11 5.61 2.18 2.20
C ILE A 11 5.40 3.57 2.83
N ASP A 12 6.43 4.39 2.93
CA ASP A 12 6.33 5.78 3.39
C ASP A 12 5.34 6.57 2.53
N GLY A 13 5.48 6.52 1.21
CA GLY A 13 4.57 7.24 0.30
C GLY A 13 3.12 6.78 0.38
N LEU A 14 2.87 5.50 0.63
CA LEU A 14 1.51 4.96 0.78
C LEU A 14 0.91 5.31 2.15
N THR A 15 1.70 5.17 3.21
CA THR A 15 1.23 5.30 4.60
C THR A 15 1.23 6.74 5.13
N ASN A 16 2.02 7.61 4.52
CA ASN A 16 2.16 9.02 4.87
C ASN A 16 2.17 9.86 3.58
N PRO A 17 1.01 10.06 2.94
CA PRO A 17 0.93 10.76 1.67
C PRO A 17 1.43 12.20 1.81
N LEU A 18 2.12 12.66 0.78
CA LEU A 18 2.50 14.06 0.65
C LEU A 18 1.37 14.81 -0.07
N PRO A 19 1.08 16.06 0.33
CA PRO A 19 0.09 16.86 -0.37
C PRO A 19 0.45 17.02 -1.86
N TYR A 20 -0.57 16.98 -2.71
CA TYR A 20 -0.44 17.09 -4.17
C TYR A 20 -1.48 18.06 -4.74
N GLY A 21 -1.45 18.28 -6.05
CA GLY A 21 -2.26 19.31 -6.72
C GLY A 21 -1.46 20.56 -7.07
N GLU A 22 -2.12 21.57 -7.63
CA GLU A 22 -1.45 22.79 -8.14
C GLU A 22 -0.70 23.54 -7.03
N ASN A 23 -1.24 23.50 -5.81
CA ASN A 23 -0.65 24.16 -4.64
C ASN A 23 -0.55 23.25 -3.42
N GLY A 24 -0.54 21.92 -3.61
CA GLY A 24 -0.55 20.96 -2.48
C GLY A 24 -1.86 20.97 -1.71
N ASP A 25 -2.97 21.31 -2.35
CA ASP A 25 -4.30 21.46 -1.77
C ASP A 25 -5.00 20.11 -1.49
N LYS A 26 -4.46 19.01 -2.04
CA LYS A 26 -4.98 17.67 -1.82
C LYS A 26 -4.10 16.92 -0.83
N GLU A 27 -4.61 16.69 0.37
CA GLU A 27 -3.89 16.02 1.46
C GLU A 27 -3.95 14.49 1.41
N GLU A 28 -4.87 13.93 0.62
CA GLU A 28 -4.97 12.48 0.42
C GLU A 28 -3.80 11.93 -0.41
N VAL A 29 -3.68 10.61 -0.49
CA VAL A 29 -2.73 10.00 -1.43
C VAL A 29 -3.21 10.24 -2.87
N ASP A 30 -2.28 10.54 -3.78
CA ASP A 30 -2.60 10.58 -5.20
C ASP A 30 -3.15 9.21 -5.66
N PRO A 31 -4.35 9.14 -6.26
CA PRO A 31 -4.99 7.86 -6.57
C PRO A 31 -4.21 6.99 -7.56
N ASP A 32 -3.48 7.59 -8.51
CA ASP A 32 -2.69 6.84 -9.49
C ASP A 32 -1.41 6.30 -8.85
N PHE A 33 -0.74 7.11 -8.01
CA PHE A 33 0.37 6.67 -7.19
C PHE A 33 -0.03 5.54 -6.25
N GLU A 34 -1.16 5.67 -5.56
CA GLU A 34 -1.65 4.66 -4.62
C GLU A 34 -1.88 3.32 -5.34
N LYS A 35 -2.63 3.34 -6.43
CA LYS A 35 -2.90 2.14 -7.24
C LYS A 35 -1.61 1.46 -7.71
N LYS A 36 -0.68 2.22 -8.30
CA LYS A 36 0.60 1.68 -8.80
C LYS A 36 1.50 1.21 -7.67
N GLY A 37 1.49 1.91 -6.55
CA GLY A 37 2.27 1.59 -5.37
C GLY A 37 1.81 0.30 -4.71
N VAL A 38 0.50 0.10 -4.56
CA VAL A 38 -0.09 -1.15 -4.07
C VAL A 38 0.21 -2.31 -5.02
N ALA A 39 0.06 -2.11 -6.33
CA ALA A 39 0.39 -3.12 -7.32
C ALA A 39 1.87 -3.55 -7.22
N LEU A 40 2.80 -2.59 -7.13
CA LEU A 40 4.23 -2.86 -6.95
C LEU A 40 4.52 -3.59 -5.63
N LEU A 41 3.90 -3.15 -4.53
CA LEU A 41 4.04 -3.80 -3.23
C LEU A 41 3.60 -5.26 -3.30
N ARG A 42 2.42 -5.52 -3.90
CA ARG A 42 1.91 -6.88 -4.09
C ARG A 42 2.85 -7.71 -4.96
N THR A 43 3.29 -7.20 -6.11
CA THR A 43 4.23 -7.92 -6.98
C THR A 43 5.48 -8.32 -6.21
N TYR A 44 6.05 -7.39 -5.44
CA TYR A 44 7.24 -7.70 -4.64
C TYR A 44 6.98 -8.78 -3.59
N VAL A 45 5.89 -8.65 -2.82
CA VAL A 45 5.66 -9.47 -1.63
C VAL A 45 5.05 -10.85 -1.97
N ILE A 46 4.16 -10.90 -2.95
CA ILE A 46 3.43 -12.10 -3.36
C ILE A 46 4.15 -12.79 -4.53
N VAL A 47 4.22 -12.12 -5.68
CA VAL A 47 4.70 -12.74 -6.93
C VAL A 47 6.19 -13.09 -6.85
N CYS A 48 6.99 -12.18 -6.29
CA CYS A 48 8.43 -12.39 -6.11
C CYS A 48 8.80 -13.06 -4.77
N ASN A 49 7.81 -13.42 -3.94
CA ASN A 49 8.00 -13.95 -2.58
C ASN A 49 8.97 -13.10 -1.73
N GLY A 50 8.90 -11.78 -1.89
CA GLY A 50 9.70 -10.82 -1.13
C GLY A 50 9.39 -10.89 0.36
N THR A 51 10.38 -10.56 1.18
CA THR A 51 10.25 -10.52 2.64
C THR A 51 10.10 -9.08 3.12
N LEU A 52 9.12 -8.85 3.98
CA LEU A 52 8.99 -7.62 4.77
C LEU A 52 9.58 -7.84 6.16
N ASP A 53 10.21 -6.82 6.72
CA ASP A 53 10.53 -6.79 8.15
C ASP A 53 9.27 -6.45 8.99
N GLN A 54 9.39 -6.58 10.31
CA GLN A 54 8.24 -6.44 11.21
C GLN A 54 7.66 -5.01 11.19
N ASP A 55 8.52 -3.99 11.18
CA ASP A 55 8.10 -2.58 11.11
C ASP A 55 7.31 -2.29 9.83
N GLN A 56 7.83 -2.75 8.68
CA GLN A 56 7.14 -2.63 7.39
C GLN A 56 5.78 -3.30 7.42
N LYS A 57 5.68 -4.52 7.97
CA LYS A 57 4.40 -5.24 8.09
C LYS A 57 3.41 -4.45 8.94
N ASP A 58 3.83 -3.96 10.10
CA ASP A 58 2.95 -3.28 11.03
C ASP A 58 2.41 -1.97 10.42
N ARG A 59 3.27 -1.20 9.75
CA ARG A 59 2.88 0.03 9.04
C ARG A 59 1.89 -0.23 7.90
N ILE A 60 2.15 -1.24 7.06
CA ILE A 60 1.22 -1.61 5.99
C ILE A 60 -0.11 -2.10 6.58
N ARG A 61 -0.09 -2.89 7.65
CA ARG A 61 -1.29 -3.42 8.30
C ARG A 61 -2.17 -2.32 8.85
N GLU A 62 -1.57 -1.37 9.57
CA GLU A 62 -2.27 -0.22 10.12
C GLU A 62 -2.90 0.61 9.01
N TRP A 63 -2.12 0.90 7.96
CA TRP A 63 -2.60 1.67 6.82
C TRP A 63 -3.76 0.99 6.08
N ILE A 64 -3.65 -0.29 5.73
CA ILE A 64 -4.76 -1.04 5.11
C ILE A 64 -5.99 -1.02 6.00
N SER A 65 -5.82 -1.11 7.32
CA SER A 65 -6.94 -1.07 8.27
C SER A 65 -7.63 0.29 8.26
N LYS A 66 -6.87 1.39 8.20
CA LYS A 66 -7.40 2.76 8.05
C LYS A 66 -8.15 2.93 6.74
N GLU A 67 -7.59 2.47 5.62
CA GLU A 67 -8.26 2.59 4.31
C GLU A 67 -9.54 1.74 4.25
N LYS A 68 -9.56 0.54 4.85
CA LYS A 68 -10.79 -0.26 4.98
C LYS A 68 -11.87 0.42 5.83
N MET A 69 -11.50 1.27 6.80
CA MET A 69 -12.48 2.03 7.58
C MET A 69 -13.06 3.20 6.78
N LYS A 70 -12.26 3.81 5.90
CA LYS A 70 -12.72 4.90 5.00
C LYS A 70 -13.60 4.37 3.88
N ASP A 71 -13.27 3.19 3.35
CA ASP A 71 -13.98 2.54 2.26
C ASP A 71 -14.17 1.05 2.57
N SER A 72 -15.30 0.74 3.19
CA SER A 72 -15.62 -0.57 3.75
C SER A 72 -16.01 -1.63 2.70
N GLY A 73 -16.00 -1.32 1.41
CA GLY A 73 -16.35 -2.27 0.35
C GLY A 73 -15.65 -2.07 -1.00
N GLY A 74 -15.14 -0.87 -1.29
CA GLY A 74 -14.55 -0.52 -2.59
C GLY A 74 -13.03 -0.63 -2.66
N LEU A 75 -12.34 -0.99 -1.57
CA LEU A 75 -10.88 -0.91 -1.52
C LEU A 75 -10.16 -1.75 -2.60
N ALA A 76 -10.68 -2.95 -2.87
CA ALA A 76 -10.14 -3.81 -3.93
C ALA A 76 -10.31 -3.15 -5.32
N GLU A 77 -11.47 -2.57 -5.60
CA GLU A 77 -11.75 -1.86 -6.85
C GLU A 77 -10.87 -0.60 -7.00
N ARG A 78 -10.76 0.21 -5.93
CA ARG A 78 -9.91 1.41 -5.86
C ARG A 78 -8.46 1.08 -6.22
N TRP A 79 -7.93 -0.04 -5.73
CA TRP A 79 -6.58 -0.50 -6.05
C TRP A 79 -6.48 -1.34 -7.32
N SER A 80 -7.60 -1.52 -8.04
CA SER A 80 -7.70 -2.33 -9.27
C SER A 80 -7.23 -3.78 -9.07
N MET A 81 -7.70 -4.38 -7.98
CA MET A 81 -7.42 -5.75 -7.57
C MET A 81 -8.72 -6.51 -7.37
N SER A 82 -8.67 -7.83 -7.48
CA SER A 82 -9.77 -8.68 -7.00
C SER A 82 -9.78 -8.76 -5.47
N GLY A 83 -10.94 -9.09 -4.89
CA GLY A 83 -11.06 -9.30 -3.44
C GLY A 83 -10.10 -10.37 -2.91
N GLY A 84 -9.89 -11.45 -3.67
CA GLY A 84 -8.94 -12.50 -3.31
C GLY A 84 -7.48 -12.02 -3.27
N GLU A 85 -7.08 -11.13 -4.19
CA GLU A 85 -5.72 -10.56 -4.17
C GLU A 85 -5.51 -9.60 -3.01
N LEU A 86 -6.55 -8.87 -2.61
CA LEU A 86 -6.52 -8.02 -1.41
C LEU A 86 -6.39 -8.88 -0.14
N ASP A 87 -7.15 -9.97 -0.05
CA ASP A 87 -7.08 -10.88 1.09
C ASP A 87 -5.71 -11.57 1.19
N GLU A 88 -5.15 -12.01 0.07
CA GLU A 88 -3.80 -12.58 -0.01
C GLU A 88 -2.74 -11.59 0.52
N LEU A 89 -2.80 -10.33 0.07
CA LEU A 89 -1.90 -9.28 0.55
C LEU A 89 -2.06 -9.04 2.05
N VAL A 90 -3.29 -8.97 2.55
CA VAL A 90 -3.57 -8.77 3.99
C VAL A 90 -3.05 -9.93 4.82
N GLN A 91 -3.24 -11.17 4.38
CA GLN A 91 -2.72 -12.35 5.08
C GLN A 91 -1.20 -12.34 5.13
N ARG A 92 -0.55 -11.99 4.02
CA ARG A 92 0.90 -11.96 3.93
C ARG A 92 1.55 -10.89 4.81
N VAL A 93 0.84 -9.79 5.06
CA VAL A 93 1.27 -8.73 5.99
C VAL A 93 0.97 -9.10 7.45
N LYS A 94 0.02 -10.01 7.70
CA LYS A 94 -0.28 -10.54 9.05
C LYS A 94 0.67 -11.63 9.49
N SER A 95 1.08 -12.53 8.58
CA SER A 95 2.12 -13.55 8.81
C SER A 95 3.48 -12.92 9.00
#